data_AF-A0A7Y2GVE9-F1
#
_entry.id   AF-A0A7Y2GVE9-F1
#
_cell.length_a   1.000
_cell.length_b   1.000
_cell.length_c   1.000
_cell.angle_alpha   90.00
_cell.angle_beta   90.00
_cell.angle_gamma   90.00
#
_symmetry.space_group_name_H-M   'P 1'
#
loop_
_entity.id
_entity.type
_entity.pdbx_description
1 polymer ?
#
loop_
_entity_poly.entity_id
_entity_poly.type
_entity_poly.pdbx_seq_one_letter_code
_entity_poly.pdbx_strand_id
1 'polypeptide(L)'
;MSEVSFCQTLSFDSTSFEYESVEQTNGNATVIKFEVDQKEVSPGDVVLVLDDSEIVFHGIIGAIEDGTALASDPKGSLLPATIQ
;
A
#
# COMPACT_ATOMS: atom_id res chain seq x y z
N MET A 1 -14.45 -6.82 25.92
CA MET A 1 -14.60 -7.54 24.64
C MET A 1 -13.31 -7.32 23.89
N SER A 2 -12.56 -8.38 23.58
CA SER A 2 -11.39 -8.22 22.71
C SER A 2 -11.92 -8.06 21.29
N GLU A 3 -11.74 -6.86 20.74
CA GLU A 3 -12.00 -6.61 19.32
C GLU A 3 -11.02 -7.47 18.51
N VAL A 4 -11.57 -8.38 17.70
CA VAL A 4 -10.78 -9.15 16.75
C VAL A 4 -10.77 -8.34 15.47
N SER A 5 -9.68 -7.60 15.23
CA SER A 5 -9.48 -6.96 13.94
C SER A 5 -8.99 -8.03 12.96
N PHE A 6 -9.74 -8.25 11.90
CA PHE A 6 -9.30 -9.11 10.80
C PHE A 6 -8.38 -8.28 9.92
N CYS A 7 -7.08 -8.56 9.98
CA CYS A 7 -6.11 -8.01 9.06
C CYS A 7 -5.88 -9.04 7.94
N GLN A 8 -6.07 -8.62 6.70
CA GLN A 8 -5.67 -9.40 5.53
C GLN A 8 -4.42 -8.81 4.88
N THR A 9 -3.81 -9.58 3.98
CA THR A 9 -2.67 -9.14 3.18
C THR A 9 -3.06 -9.12 1.72
N LEU A 10 -3.00 -7.95 1.11
CA LEU A 10 -3.15 -7.75 -0.33
C LEU A 10 -1.78 -7.80 -0.98
N SER A 11 -1.64 -8.60 -2.04
CA SER A 11 -0.39 -8.73 -2.78
C SER A 11 -0.58 -8.29 -4.23
N PHE A 12 0.28 -7.38 -4.69
CA PHE A 12 0.28 -6.86 -6.05
C PHE A 12 1.63 -7.07 -6.72
N ASP A 13 1.62 -7.19 -8.05
CA ASP A 13 2.83 -7.24 -8.87
C ASP A 13 3.26 -5.82 -9.27
N SER A 14 4.53 -5.48 -9.05
CA SER A 14 5.14 -4.17 -9.32
C SER A 14 4.92 -3.67 -10.75
N THR A 15 4.78 -4.57 -11.73
CA THR A 15 4.65 -4.25 -13.15
C THR A 15 3.22 -3.86 -13.54
N SER A 16 2.23 -4.36 -12.79
CA SER A 16 0.80 -4.16 -13.07
C SER A 16 0.09 -3.25 -12.07
N PHE A 17 0.76 -2.92 -10.97
CA PHE A 17 0.18 -2.16 -9.88
C PHE A 17 0.19 -0.66 -10.18
N GLU A 18 -0.99 -0.06 -10.29
CA GLU A 18 -1.16 1.37 -10.48
C GLU A 18 -1.31 2.07 -9.12
N TYR A 19 -0.40 3.01 -8.85
CA TYR A 19 -0.40 3.78 -7.62
C TYR A 19 0.17 5.19 -7.83
N GLU A 20 -0.26 6.10 -6.98
CA GLU A 20 0.24 7.46 -6.87
C GLU A 20 1.12 7.59 -5.62
N SER A 21 2.32 8.17 -5.77
CA SER A 21 3.20 8.45 -4.63
C SER A 21 2.77 9.74 -3.94
N VAL A 22 2.19 9.63 -2.74
CA VAL A 22 1.76 10.79 -1.93
C VAL A 22 2.92 11.37 -1.14
N GLU A 23 3.78 10.50 -0.59
CA GLU A 23 5.01 10.90 0.08
C GLU A 23 6.18 10.07 -0.44
N GLN A 24 7.35 10.69 -0.51
CA GLN A 24 8.57 10.03 -0.95
C GLN A 24 9.76 10.41 -0.07
N THR A 25 10.68 9.47 0.09
CA THR A 25 11.97 9.68 0.74
C THR A 25 13.07 9.07 -0.14
N ASN A 26 14.12 9.85 -0.42
CA ASN A 26 15.26 9.44 -1.26
C ASN A 26 14.89 8.92 -2.66
N GLY A 27 13.76 9.39 -3.22
CA GLY A 27 13.28 8.95 -4.56
C GLY A 27 12.37 7.72 -4.54
N ASN A 28 12.09 7.16 -3.36
CA ASN A 28 11.20 6.02 -3.19
C ASN A 28 9.90 6.44 -2.50
N ALA A 29 8.77 5.84 -2.90
CA ALA A 29 7.45 6.15 -2.37
C ALA A 29 7.25 5.58 -0.95
N THR A 30 7.14 6.43 0.06
CA THR A 30 6.90 6.01 1.45
C THR A 30 5.41 5.91 1.78
N VAL A 31 4.59 6.69 1.09
CA VAL A 31 3.13 6.61 1.16
C VAL A 31 2.58 6.54 -0.25
N ILE A 32 1.79 5.51 -0.51
CA ILE A 32 1.14 5.29 -1.80
C ILE A 32 -0.37 5.41 -1.66
N LYS A 33 -1.00 5.89 -2.72
CA LYS A 33 -2.44 5.94 -2.91
C LYS A 33 -2.82 5.08 -4.11
N PHE A 34 -3.81 4.21 -3.95
CA PHE A 34 -4.26 3.31 -5.01
C PHE A 34 -5.75 3.04 -4.88
N GLU A 35 -6.40 2.68 -5.99
CA GLU A 35 -7.83 2.36 -6.02
C GLU A 35 -8.10 1.02 -5.33
N VAL A 36 -9.18 0.96 -4.53
CA VAL A 36 -9.61 -0.25 -3.81
C VAL A 36 -11.12 -0.39 -3.80
N ASP A 37 -11.61 -1.64 -3.73
CA ASP A 37 -13.00 -1.88 -3.34
C ASP A 37 -13.13 -1.78 -1.80
N GLN A 38 -13.82 -0.74 -1.33
CA GLN A 38 -14.06 -0.49 0.10
C GLN A 38 -14.86 -1.60 0.80
N LYS A 39 -15.51 -2.50 0.05
CA LYS A 39 -16.21 -3.65 0.62
C LYS A 39 -15.26 -4.79 0.95
N GLU A 40 -14.10 -4.83 0.30
CA GLU A 40 -13.13 -5.91 0.42
C GLU A 40 -11.93 -5.50 1.26
N VAL A 41 -11.65 -4.21 1.42
CA VAL A 41 -10.44 -3.70 2.07
C VAL A 41 -10.77 -2.85 3.29
N SER A 42 -10.00 -2.99 4.37
CA SER A 42 -10.18 -2.25 5.62
C SER A 42 -8.89 -1.55 6.07
N PRO A 43 -8.99 -0.42 6.81
CA PRO A 43 -7.85 0.13 7.51
C PRO A 43 -7.25 -0.91 8.47
N GLY A 44 -5.91 -1.03 8.46
CA GLY A 44 -5.18 -2.07 9.17
C GLY A 44 -4.79 -3.28 8.30
N ASP A 45 -5.31 -3.38 7.07
CA ASP A 45 -4.84 -4.36 6.10
C ASP A 45 -3.41 -4.05 5.63
N VAL A 46 -2.68 -5.09 5.25
CA VAL A 46 -1.30 -5.00 4.79
C VAL A 46 -1.26 -5.06 3.27
N VAL A 47 -0.46 -4.19 2.66
CA VAL A 47 -0.18 -4.17 1.23
C VAL A 47 1.25 -4.60 1.00
N LEU A 48 1.40 -5.66 0.22
CA LEU A 48 2.67 -6.13 -0.32
C LEU A 48 2.70 -5.85 -1.82
N VAL A 49 3.75 -5.17 -2.26
CA VAL A 49 4.08 -5.11 -3.69
C VAL A 49 5.33 -5.93 -3.91
N LEU A 50 5.23 -6.85 -4.86
CA LEU A 50 6.26 -7.82 -5.21
C LEU A 50 6.83 -7.46 -6.58
N ASP A 51 8.15 -7.45 -6.69
CA ASP A 51 8.86 -7.50 -7.96
C ASP A 51 9.40 -8.92 -8.13
N ASP A 52 8.69 -9.73 -8.93
CA ASP A 52 8.89 -11.18 -9.01
C ASP A 52 8.77 -11.86 -7.64
N SER A 53 9.89 -12.17 -7.00
CA SER A 53 9.96 -12.84 -5.69
C SER A 53 10.40 -11.92 -4.55
N GLU A 54 10.69 -10.65 -4.84
CA GLU A 54 11.22 -9.68 -3.87
C GLU A 54 10.14 -8.69 -3.42
N ILE A 55 10.08 -8.40 -2.13
CA ILE A 55 9.15 -7.40 -1.58
C ILE A 55 9.75 -6.01 -1.80
N VAL A 56 9.11 -5.22 -2.65
CA VAL A 56 9.52 -3.83 -2.93
C VAL A 56 8.72 -2.80 -2.14
N PHE A 57 7.58 -3.19 -1.57
CA PHE A 57 6.80 -2.36 -0.65
C PHE A 57 6.07 -3.23 0.37
N HIS A 58 6.12 -2.83 1.64
CA HIS A 58 5.38 -3.49 2.70
C HIS A 58 4.76 -2.44 3.62
N GLY A 59 3.55 -2.02 3.26
CA GLY A 59 2.83 -0.96 3.96
C GLY A 59 1.55 -1.43 4.61
N ILE A 60 1.06 -0.63 5.56
CA ILE A 60 -0.24 -0.84 6.19
C ILE A 60 -1.18 0.23 5.67
N ILE A 61 -2.41 -0.15 5.36
CA ILE A 61 -3.48 0.77 4.97
C ILE A 61 -3.91 1.56 6.21
N GLY A 62 -3.62 2.85 6.22
CA GLY A 62 -3.98 3.75 7.31
C GLY A 62 -5.37 4.35 7.15
N ALA A 63 -5.81 4.58 5.92
CA ALA A 63 -7.09 5.20 5.61
C ALA A 63 -7.62 4.73 4.24
N ILE A 64 -8.95 4.74 4.10
CA ILE A 64 -9.65 4.48 2.84
C ILE A 64 -10.69 5.58 2.67
N GLU A 65 -10.58 6.36 1.60
CA GLU A 65 -11.45 7.50 1.31
C GLU A 65 -11.73 7.56 -0.20
N ASP A 66 -12.99 7.86 -0.56
CA ASP A 66 -13.42 8.07 -1.96
C ASP A 66 -13.04 6.97 -2.98
N GLY A 67 -12.87 5.74 -2.50
CA GLY A 67 -12.55 4.56 -3.33
C GLY A 67 -11.05 4.30 -3.45
N THR A 68 -10.24 5.02 -2.67
CA THR A 68 -8.79 4.90 -2.66
C THR A 68 -8.27 4.58 -1.27
N ALA A 69 -7.24 3.75 -1.19
CA ALA A 69 -6.54 3.43 0.04
C ALA A 69 -5.21 4.17 0.10
N LEU A 70 -4.84 4.59 1.31
CA LEU A 70 -3.52 5.12 1.63
C LEU A 70 -2.74 4.08 2.42
N ALA A 71 -1.63 3.59 1.84
CA ALA A 71 -0.73 2.67 2.51
C ALA A 71 0.63 3.31 2.78
N SER A 72 1.18 3.05 3.95
CA SER A 72 2.45 3.64 4.40
C SER A 72 3.47 2.54 4.71
N ASP A 73 4.67 2.65 4.11
CA ASP A 73 5.82 1.80 4.43
C ASP A 73 6.86 2.61 5.25
N PRO A 74 6.88 2.45 6.58
CA PRO A 74 7.80 3.19 7.45
C PRO A 74 9.24 2.68 7.39
N LYS A 75 9.51 1.50 6.81
CA LYS A 75 10.88 0.96 6.69
C LYS A 75 11.60 1.47 5.44
N GLY A 76 10.87 2.14 4.56
CA GLY A 76 11.36 2.64 3.29
C GLY A 76 11.12 1.63 2.20
N SER A 77 10.31 2.02 1.21
CA SER A 77 10.05 1.18 0.05
C SER A 77 11.20 1.24 -0.95
N LEU A 78 11.18 0.28 -1.87
CA LEU A 78 11.94 0.29 -3.12
C LEU A 78 11.06 0.68 -4.31
N LEU A 79 9.79 1.04 -4.07
CA LEU A 79 8.90 1.52 -5.13
C LEU A 79 9.38 2.90 -5.60
N PRO A 80 9.55 3.10 -6.91
CA PRO A 80 9.91 4.39 -7.45
C PRO A 80 8.80 5.39 -7.12
N ALA A 81 9.19 6.62 -6.75
CA ALA A 81 8.22 7.69 -6.59
C ALA A 81 7.68 8.08 -7.97
N THR A 82 6.46 7.64 -8.27
CA THR A 82 5.67 8.05 -9.42
C THR A 82 4.92 9.32 -9.06
N ILE A 83 5.57 10.47 -9.30
CA ILE A 83 4.90 11.76 -9.34
C ILE A 83 4.38 11.90 -10.77
N GLN A 84 3.08 11.76 -10.98
CA GLN A 84 2.47 12.10 -12.27
C GLN A 84 2.10 13.58 -12.33
#